data_AF-A0A843ACF2-F1
#
_entry.id   AF-A0A843ACF2-F1
#
_cell.length_a   1.000
_cell.length_b   1.000
_cell.length_c   1.000
_cell.angle_alpha   90.00
_cell.angle_beta   90.00
_cell.angle_gamma   90.00
#
_symmetry.space_group_name_H-M   'P 1'
#
loop_
_entity.id
_entity.type
_entity.pdbx_description
1 polymer ?
#
loop_
_entity_poly.entity_id
_entity_poly.type
_entity_poly.pdbx_seq_one_letter_code
_entity_poly.pdbx_strand_id
1 'polypeptide(L)' 'MELKVKDCESTKELVINSDDDANKALNVMLKHRLSSLPVIDKDDNFVEY' A
#
# COMPACT_ATOMS: atom_id res chain seq x y z
N MET A 1 -13.26 -17.68 20.25
CA MET A 1 -12.48 -17.77 19.00
C MET A 1 -11.62 -16.53 18.91
N GLU A 2 -10.34 -16.69 18.58
CA GLU A 2 -9.40 -15.59 18.41
C GLU A 2 -9.32 -15.27 16.91
N LEU A 3 -9.71 -14.05 16.53
CA LEU A 3 -9.63 -13.56 15.15
C LEU A 3 -8.20 -13.08 14.89
N LYS A 4 -7.51 -13.64 13.88
CA LYS A 4 -6.16 -13.19 13.51
C LYS A 4 -6.25 -12.17 12.39
N VAL A 5 -5.30 -11.23 12.36
CA VAL A 5 -5.22 -10.20 11.30
C VAL A 5 -5.17 -10.81 9.90
N LYS A 6 -4.51 -11.96 9.74
CA LYS A 6 -4.45 -12.70 8.47
C LYS A 6 -5.81 -13.23 7.98
N ASP A 7 -6.80 -13.32 8.87
CA ASP A 7 -8.15 -13.77 8.55
C ASP A 7 -9.01 -12.59 8.05
N CYS A 8 -8.50 -11.36 8.13
CA CYS A 8 -9.09 -10.18 7.50
C CYS A 8 -8.63 -10.08 6.04
N GLU A 9 -9.57 -10.15 5.11
CA GLU A 9 -9.30 -9.90 3.70
C GLU A 9 -8.81 -8.45 3.50
N SER A 10 -7.57 -8.31 3.05
CA SER A 10 -6.94 -7.01 2.76
C SER A 10 -6.66 -6.93 1.27
N THR A 11 -6.88 -5.76 0.66
CA THR A 11 -6.50 -5.47 -0.73
C THR A 11 -4.97 -5.39 -0.84
N LYS A 12 -4.33 -6.56 -0.96
CA LYS A 12 -2.86 -6.72 -1.05
C LYS A 12 -2.24 -6.03 -2.27
N GLU A 13 -3.07 -5.67 -3.26
CA GLU A 13 -2.60 -5.19 -4.56
C GLU A 13 -2.37 -3.67 -4.64
N LEU A 14 -2.64 -2.92 -3.56
CA LEU A 14 -2.53 -1.46 -3.55
C LEU A 14 -1.28 -1.01 -2.79
N VAL A 15 -0.12 -1.26 -3.39
CA VAL A 15 1.20 -0.75 -2.97
C VAL A 15 1.82 0.07 -4.11
N ILE A 16 2.71 1.02 -3.78
CA ILE A 16 3.45 1.82 -4.77
C ILE A 16 4.96 1.64 -4.58
N ASN A 17 5.73 1.86 -5.64
CA ASN A 17 7.18 1.81 -5.56
C ASN A 17 7.76 3.15 -5.07
N SER A 18 8.88 3.13 -4.36
CA SER A 18 9.59 4.33 -3.89
C SER A 18 9.99 5.30 -5.00
N ASP A 19 10.18 4.78 -6.22
CA ASP A 19 10.57 5.55 -7.40
C ASP A 19 9.35 6.09 -8.18
N ASP A 20 8.12 5.78 -7.75
CA ASP A 20 6.90 6.32 -8.37
C ASP A 20 6.68 7.80 -8.06
N ASP A 21 6.17 8.55 -9.04
CA ASP A 21 5.83 9.96 -8.86
C ASP A 21 4.65 10.17 -7.89
N ALA A 22 4.68 11.25 -7.12
CA ALA A 22 3.65 11.58 -6.13
C ALA A 22 2.24 11.73 -6.73
N ASN A 23 2.11 12.16 -7.99
CA ASN A 23 0.80 12.23 -8.66
C ASN A 23 0.22 10.83 -8.91
N LYS A 24 1.07 9.83 -9.20
CA LYS A 24 0.64 8.44 -9.33
C LYS A 24 0.07 7.95 -7.99
N ALA A 25 0.78 8.20 -6.88
CA ALA A 25 0.32 7.87 -5.54
C ALA A 25 -1.03 8.54 -5.22
N LEU A 26 -1.14 9.85 -5.47
CA LEU A 26 -2.37 10.63 -5.25
C LEU A 26 -3.55 10.09 -6.06
N ASN A 27 -3.34 9.78 -7.34
CA ASN A 27 -4.38 9.21 -8.20
C ASN A 27 -4.87 7.85 -7.68
N VAL A 28 -3.97 6.99 -7.20
CA VAL A 28 -4.33 5.70 -6.59
C VAL A 28 -5.15 5.92 -5.31
N MET A 29 -4.70 6.82 -4.43
CA MET A 29 -5.41 7.15 -3.19
C MET A 29 -6.83 7.65 -3.46
N LEU A 30 -6.99 8.58 -4.41
CA LEU A 30 -8.30 9.14 -4.77
C LEU A 30 -9.22 8.10 -5.40
N LYS A 31 -8.70 7.29 -6.35
CA LYS A 31 -9.46 6.25 -7.04
C LYS A 31 -10.00 5.19 -6.08
N HIS A 32 -9.18 4.79 -5.10
CA HIS A 32 -9.50 3.72 -4.16
C HIS A 32 -9.98 4.23 -2.80
N ARG A 33 -10.12 5.55 -2.62
CA ARG A 33 -10.52 6.21 -1.37
C ARG A 33 -9.66 5.81 -0.17
N LEU A 34 -8.34 5.70 -0.40
CA LEU A 34 -7.37 5.34 0.63
C LEU A 34 -6.78 6.58 1.28
N SER A 35 -6.61 6.54 2.59
CA SER A 35 -5.94 7.59 3.37
C SER A 35 -4.42 7.47 3.38
N SER A 36 -3.89 6.30 3.05
CA SER A 36 -2.46 6.00 2.98
C SER A 36 -2.19 4.89 1.98
N LEU A 37 -0.94 4.81 1.51
CA LEU A 37 -0.44 3.74 0.66
C LEU A 37 0.85 3.19 1.27
N PRO A 38 1.01 1.87 1.37
CA PRO A 38 2.30 1.28 1.65
C PRO A 38 3.27 1.53 0.48
N VAL A 39 4.51 1.87 0.81
CA VAL A 39 5.59 2.12 -0.15
C VAL A 39 6.60 0.99 -0.04
N ILE A 40 6.96 0.41 -1.18
CA ILE A 40 7.99 -0.63 -1.28
C ILE A 40 9.16 -0.18 -2.14
N ASP A 41 10.36 -0.69 -1.87
CA ASP A 41 11.52 -0.53 -2.73
C ASP A 41 11.48 -1.50 -3.93
N LYS A 42 12.55 -1.48 -4.74
CA LYS A 42 12.71 -2.36 -5.90
C LYS A 42 12.87 -3.86 -5.57
N ASP A 43 13.19 -4.16 -4.31
CA ASP A 43 13.43 -5.51 -3.79
C ASP A 43 12.19 -6.00 -3.00
N ASP A 44 11.04 -5.34 -3.20
CA ASP A 44 9.74 -5.58 -2.55
C ASP A 44 9.74 -5.44 -1.02
N ASN A 45 10.71 -4.72 -0.45
CA ASN A 45 10.73 -4.41 0.98
C ASN A 45 9.98 -3.12 1.27
N PHE A 46 9.27 -3.05 2.41
CA PHE A 46 8.67 -1.79 2.84
C PHE A 46 9.75 -0.75 3.10
N VAL A 47 9.53 0.46 2.59
CA VAL A 47 10.41 1.60 2.90
C VAL A 47 10.12 2.05 4.32
N GLU A 48 11.12 1.94 5.19
CA GLU A 48 11.10 2.46 6.54
C GLU A 48 11.68 3.89 6.54
N TYR A 49 11.05 4.80 7.29
CA TYR A 49 11.45 6.21 7.44
C TYR A 49 12.08 6.46 8.80
#